data_AF-A0A060CJ67-F1
#
_entry.id   AF-A0A060CJ67-F1
#
_cell.length_a   1.000
_cell.length_b   1.000
_cell.length_c   1.000
_cell.angle_alpha   90.00
_cell.angle_beta   90.00
_cell.angle_gamma   90.00
#
_symmetry.space_group_name_H-M   'P 1'
#
loop_
_entity.id
_entity.type
_entity.pdbx_description
1 polymer ?
#
loop_
_entity_poly.entity_id
_entity_poly.type
_entity_poly.pdbx_seq_one_letter_code
_entity_poly.pdbx_strand_id
1 'polypeptide(L)' 'MPRTPDTQDKAGETTEVTNILLWTNAYAGNTRVFATTLGHNNQTVSDARYLDLITRGLLWSCNKLNDDYLKTPPSK' A
#
# COMPACT_ATOMS: atom_id res chain seq x y z
N MET A 1 15.94 12.33 4.60
CA MET A 1 14.75 13.19 4.85
C MET A 1 13.67 12.76 3.86
N PRO A 2 12.48 12.30 4.28
CA PRO A 2 11.37 12.10 3.35
C PRO A 2 10.83 13.48 2.96
N ARG A 3 10.84 13.80 1.66
CA ARG A 3 10.26 15.02 1.12
C ARG A 3 8.74 14.87 1.13
N THR A 4 8.03 15.80 1.76
CA THR A 4 6.56 15.83 1.84
C THR A 4 5.93 16.21 0.49
N PRO A 5 4.69 15.78 0.20
CA PRO A 5 4.03 16.07 -1.07
C PRO A 5 3.37 17.45 -1.00
N ASP A 6 3.98 18.43 -1.66
CA ASP A 6 3.45 19.79 -1.79
C ASP A 6 2.16 19.77 -2.63
N THR A 7 1.01 20.03 -1.99
CA THR A 7 -0.22 20.35 -2.72
C THR A 7 -0.32 21.86 -2.79
N GLN A 8 -0.13 22.45 -3.97
CA GLN A 8 -0.25 23.91 -4.15
C GLN A 8 -1.70 24.27 -4.46
N ASP A 9 -2.26 25.17 -3.67
CA ASP A 9 -3.48 25.89 -4.05
C ASP A 9 -3.16 27.01 -5.07
N LYS A 10 -4.20 27.63 -5.65
CA LYS A 10 -4.03 28.71 -6.64
C LYS A 10 -3.35 29.96 -6.07
N ALA A 11 -3.16 30.04 -4.74
CA ALA A 11 -2.55 31.17 -4.04
C ALA A 11 -1.07 30.92 -3.69
N GLY A 12 -0.52 29.73 -3.98
CA GLY A 12 0.87 29.40 -3.74
C GLY A 12 1.18 29.05 -2.28
N GLU A 13 0.17 28.78 -1.45
CA GLU A 13 0.36 28.33 -0.08
C GLU A 13 0.57 26.82 -0.05
N THR A 14 1.70 26.40 0.51
CA THR A 14 2.07 24.98 0.57
C THR A 14 1.49 24.37 1.83
N THR A 15 0.50 23.51 1.68
CA THR A 15 -0.12 22.80 2.82
C THR A 15 0.39 21.37 2.89
N GLU A 16 0.80 20.97 4.09
CA GLU A 16 1.14 19.60 4.44
C GLU A 16 -0.13 18.75 4.47
N VAL A 17 -0.36 17.96 3.42
CA VAL A 17 -1.54 17.08 3.33
C VAL A 17 -1.14 15.65 3.66
N THR A 18 -1.64 15.15 4.80
CA THR A 18 -1.54 13.74 5.14
C THR A 18 -2.65 12.96 4.44
N ASN A 19 -2.29 12.06 3.52
CA ASN A 19 -3.23 11.16 2.84
C ASN A 19 -3.12 9.74 3.37
N ILE A 20 -4.25 9.14 3.75
CA ILE A 20 -4.32 7.73 4.11
C ILE A 20 -4.39 6.90 2.83
N LEU A 21 -3.33 6.14 2.57
CA LEU A 21 -3.19 5.37 1.31
C LEU A 21 -3.41 3.87 1.48
N LEU A 22 -3.38 3.36 2.71
CA LEU A 22 -3.52 1.94 3.04
C LEU A 22 -4.38 1.79 4.30
N TRP A 23 -5.30 0.82 4.31
CA TRP A 23 -6.09 0.51 5.50
C TRP A 23 -6.50 -0.96 5.55
N THR A 24 -6.84 -1.40 6.76
CA THR A 24 -7.37 -2.73 7.05
C THR A 24 -8.72 -2.62 7.75
N ASN A 25 -9.65 -3.52 7.45
CA ASN A 25 -10.96 -3.58 8.11
C ASN A 25 -11.34 -5.04 8.43
N ALA A 26 -12.05 -5.25 9.54
CA ALA A 26 -12.72 -6.49 9.88
C ALA A 26 -14.22 -6.35 9.56
N TYR A 27 -14.60 -6.76 8.36
CA TYR A 27 -15.99 -6.72 7.92
C TYR A 27 -16.77 -7.93 8.44
N ALA A 28 -17.97 -7.68 8.97
CA ALA A 28 -18.88 -8.71 9.49
C ALA A 28 -18.23 -9.71 10.48
N GLY A 29 -17.27 -9.25 11.28
CA GLY A 29 -16.61 -10.01 12.35
C GLY A 29 -15.50 -10.96 11.91
N ASN A 30 -15.54 -11.50 10.68
CA ASN A 30 -14.57 -12.52 10.22
C ASN A 30 -13.84 -12.19 8.91
N THR A 31 -14.32 -11.24 8.11
CA THR A 31 -13.72 -10.95 6.81
C THR A 31 -12.65 -9.88 6.95
N ARG A 32 -11.40 -10.24 6.68
CA ARG A 32 -10.29 -9.28 6.62
C ARG A 32 -10.24 -8.61 5.27
N VAL A 33 -10.33 -7.28 5.27
CA VAL A 33 -10.24 -6.45 4.07
C VAL A 33 -8.95 -5.64 4.17
N PHE A 34 -8.05 -5.83 3.21
CA PHE A 34 -6.92 -4.94 2.96
C PHE A 34 -7.22 -4.10 1.73
N ALA A 35 -6.98 -2.79 1.80
CA ALA A 35 -7.23 -1.89 0.68
C ALA A 35 -6.18 -0.79 0.59
N THR A 36 -5.93 -0.34 -0.64
CA THR A 36 -5.01 0.74 -0.96
C THR A 36 -5.50 1.56 -2.13
N THR A 37 -5.21 2.86 -2.13
CA THR A 37 -5.45 3.77 -3.25
C THR A 37 -4.28 3.83 -4.22
N LEU A 38 -3.16 3.15 -3.93
CA LEU A 38 -2.00 3.07 -4.82
C LEU A 38 -2.24 2.06 -5.94
N GLY A 39 -1.82 2.40 -7.17
CA GLY A 39 -1.88 1.47 -8.31
C GLY A 39 -2.28 2.07 -9.65
N HIS A 40 -2.54 3.38 -9.73
CA HIS A 40 -2.90 4.03 -10.99
C HIS A 40 -1.75 4.12 -11.99
N ASN A 41 -0.52 4.33 -11.51
CA ASN A 41 0.65 4.57 -12.36
C ASN A 41 1.45 3.29 -12.60
N ASN A 42 1.85 3.06 -13.87
CA ASN A 42 2.67 1.90 -14.25
C ASN A 42 3.98 1.83 -13.46
N GLN A 43 4.63 2.97 -13.21
CA GLN A 43 5.87 3.03 -12.43
C GLN A 43 5.67 2.52 -11.00
N THR A 44 4.53 2.84 -10.38
CA THR A 44 4.17 2.37 -9.04
C THR A 44 3.92 0.86 -9.05
N VAL A 45 3.17 0.36 -10.04
CA VAL A 45 2.84 -1.07 -10.14
C VAL A 45 4.07 -1.93 -10.47
N SER A 46 5.03 -1.38 -11.21
CA SER A 46 6.28 -2.07 -11.56
C SER A 46 7.31 -2.13 -10.43
N ASP A 47 7.14 -1.34 -9.37
CA ASP A 47 8.08 -1.29 -8.24
C ASP A 47 7.95 -2.57 -7.40
N ALA A 48 9.08 -3.23 -7.14
CA ALA A 48 9.13 -4.44 -6.33
C ALA A 48 8.51 -4.23 -4.93
N ARG A 49 8.65 -3.03 -4.34
CA ARG A 49 8.09 -2.71 -3.03
C ARG A 49 6.56 -2.65 -3.05
N TYR A 50 5.98 -2.19 -4.15
CA TYR A 50 4.53 -2.19 -4.32
C TYR A 50 4.01 -3.62 -4.48
N LEU A 51 4.70 -4.45 -5.26
CA LEU A 51 4.36 -5.86 -5.43
C LEU A 51 4.44 -6.60 -4.09
N ASP A 52 5.52 -6.41 -3.32
CA ASP A 52 5.66 -6.97 -1.97
C ASP A 52 4.54 -6.52 -1.03
N LEU A 53 4.16 -5.25 -1.10
CA LEU A 53 3.06 -4.69 -0.32
C LEU A 53 1.73 -5.38 -0.63
N ILE A 54 1.37 -5.48 -1.92
CA ILE A 54 0.12 -6.12 -2.36
C ILE A 54 0.11 -7.60 -2.01
N THR A 55 1.21 -8.33 -2.24
CA THR A 55 1.32 -9.75 -1.89
C THR A 55 1.12 -9.98 -0.40
N ARG A 56 1.75 -9.17 0.46
CA ARG A 56 1.57 -9.28 1.91
C ARG A 56 0.15 -8.92 2.35
N GLY A 57 -0.45 -7.89 1.77
CA GLY A 57 -1.84 -7.50 2.05
C GLY A 57 -2.86 -8.57 1.65
N LEU A 58 -2.64 -9.24 0.52
CA LEU A 58 -3.43 -10.37 0.07
C LEU A 58 -3.32 -11.56 1.03
N LEU A 59 -2.09 -11.97 1.36
CA LEU A 59 -1.87 -13.09 2.29
C LEU A 59 -2.43 -12.80 3.68
N TRP A 60 -2.30 -11.57 4.16
CA TRP A 60 -2.89 -11.14 5.43
C TRP A 60 -4.41 -11.27 5.41
N SER A 61 -5.07 -10.86 4.32
CA SER A 61 -6.52 -10.96 4.16
C SER A 61 -7.02 -12.42 4.20
N CYS A 62 -6.18 -13.36 3.78
CA CYS A 62 -6.46 -14.79 3.81
C CYS A 62 -6.03 -15.52 5.09
N ASN A 63 -5.49 -14.84 6.12
CA ASN A 63 -4.81 -15.48 7.27
C ASN A 63 -3.69 -16.45 6.84
N LYS A 64 -3.01 -16.14 5.74
CA LYS A 64 -1.92 -16.95 5.16
C LYS A 64 -0.60 -16.19 5.10
N LEU A 65 -0.46 -15.09 5.84
CA LEU A 65 0.80 -14.38 5.95
C LEU A 65 1.74 -15.14 6.89
N ASN A 66 2.41 -16.15 6.35
CA ASN A 66 3.41 -16.97 7.03
C ASN A 66 4.45 -17.47 6.01
N ASP A 67 5.48 -18.17 6.50
CA ASP A 67 6.60 -18.62 5.66
C ASP A 67 6.23 -19.72 4.65
N ASP A 68 5.09 -20.40 4.83
CA ASP A 68 4.61 -21.42 3.88
C ASP A 68 4.10 -20.78 2.57
N TYR A 69 3.48 -19.60 2.67
CA TYR A 69 2.88 -18.91 1.51
C TYR A 69 3.65 -17.68 1.06
N LEU A 70 4.36 -17.00 1.97
CA LEU A 70 5.19 -15.84 1.64
C LEU A 70 6.54 -16.33 1.09
N LYS A 71 6.59 -16.58 -0.22
CA LYS A 71 7.83 -16.95 -0.89
C LYS A 71 8.66 -15.70 -1.15
N THR A 72 9.93 -15.72 -0.74
CA THR A 72 10.87 -14.68 -1.12
C THR A 72 11.11 -14.76 -2.62
N PRO A 73 10.88 -13.67 -3.39
CA PRO A 73 11.25 -13.66 -4.79
C PRO A 73 12.78 -13.84 -4.91
N PRO A 74 13.28 -14.59 -5.90
CA PRO A 74 14.72 -14.75 -6.09
C PRO A 74 15.36 -13.38 -6.25
N SER A 75 16.50 -13.16 -5.58
CA SER A 75 17.31 -11.96 -5.82
C SER A 75 17.63 -11.92 -7.31
N LYS A 76 17.25 -10.81 -7.97
CA LYS A 76 17.85 -10.47 -9.25
C LYS A 76 19.32 -10.11 -9.08
#